data_AF-A0AAD8EJ59-F1
#
_entry.id   AF-A0AAD8EJ59-F1
#
_cell.length_a   1.000
_cell.length_b   1.000
_cell.length_c   1.000
_cell.angle_alpha   90.00
_cell.angle_beta   90.00
_cell.angle_gamma   90.00
#
_symmetry.space_group_name_H-M   'P 1'
#
loop_
_entity.id
_entity.type
_entity.pdbx_description
1 polymer ?
#
loop_
_entity_poly.entity_id
_entity_poly.type
_entity_poly.pdbx_seq_one_letter_code
_entity_poly.pdbx_strand_id
1 'polypeptide(L)'
;NWNPSNYSIDELFKATLVVLELAILEQRAQILGGICIIDLAGISLQHAWHVTPTIAKMMVELLVTSFPIRTHAIHIINESWIFDIMFAFFRPLLDERMREK
;
A
#
# COMPACT_ATOMS: atom_id res chain seq x y z
N ASN A 1 -3.57 -7.32 -13.20
CA ASN A 1 -4.56 -7.42 -12.11
C ASN A 1 -4.17 -8.57 -11.21
N TRP A 2 -4.02 -8.33 -9.91
CA TRP A 2 -3.82 -9.39 -8.90
C TRP A 2 -5.06 -10.31 -8.89
N ASN A 3 -4.85 -11.61 -8.72
CA ASN A 3 -5.93 -12.59 -8.56
C ASN A 3 -5.73 -13.31 -7.22
N PRO A 4 -6.57 -13.05 -6.19
CA PRO A 4 -6.42 -13.62 -4.86
C PRO A 4 -6.55 -15.15 -4.81
N SER A 5 -7.17 -15.78 -5.82
CA SER A 5 -7.26 -17.24 -5.92
C SER A 5 -5.94 -17.90 -6.33
N ASN A 6 -5.06 -17.15 -7.00
CA ASN A 6 -3.78 -17.67 -7.47
C ASN A 6 -2.63 -17.28 -6.53
N TYR A 7 -2.70 -16.09 -5.94
CA TYR A 7 -1.65 -15.53 -5.07
C TYR A 7 -2.25 -14.88 -3.85
N SER A 8 -1.75 -15.21 -2.67
CA SER A 8 -2.22 -14.63 -1.42
C SER A 8 -1.81 -13.15 -1.30
N ILE A 9 -2.49 -12.43 -0.41
CA ILE A 9 -2.10 -11.04 -0.10
C ILE A 9 -0.71 -10.95 0.55
N ASP A 10 -0.27 -12.00 1.26
CA ASP A 10 1.07 -12.09 1.82
C ASP A 10 2.13 -12.22 0.74
N GLU A 11 1.86 -12.97 -0.34
CA GLU A 11 2.74 -13.08 -1.50
C GLU A 11 2.86 -11.76 -2.24
N LEU A 12 1.74 -11.05 -2.42
CA LEU A 12 1.72 -9.70 -2.99
C LEU A 12 2.55 -8.73 -2.13
N PHE A 13 2.43 -8.81 -0.80
CA PHE A 13 3.19 -7.97 0.13
C PHE A 13 4.70 -8.28 0.07
N LYS A 14 5.08 -9.56 0.03
CA LYS A 14 6.48 -9.97 -0.15
C LYS A 14 7.06 -9.49 -1.48
N ALA A 15 6.30 -9.60 -2.58
CA ALA A 15 6.73 -9.08 -3.87
C ALA A 15 6.96 -7.56 -3.82
N THR A 16 6.08 -6.83 -3.12
CA THR A 16 6.23 -5.38 -2.89
C THR A 16 7.50 -5.06 -2.11
N LEU A 17 7.79 -5.83 -1.04
CA LEU A 17 9.03 -5.68 -0.26
C LEU A 17 10.28 -5.87 -1.13
N VAL A 18 10.33 -6.92 -1.95
CA VAL A 18 11.47 -7.15 -2.86
C VAL A 18 11.68 -5.98 -3.82
N VAL A 19 10.60 -5.42 -4.37
CA VAL A 19 10.69 -4.24 -5.25
C VAL A 19 11.24 -3.03 -4.49
N LEU A 20 10.78 -2.79 -3.27
CA LEU A 20 11.26 -1.69 -2.42
C LEU A 20 12.73 -1.89 -2.01
N GLU A 21 13.16 -3.12 -1.71
CA GLU A 21 14.55 -3.46 -1.40
C GLU A 21 15.48 -3.25 -2.59
N LEU A 22 15.00 -3.48 -3.82
CA LEU A 22 15.75 -3.11 -5.02
C LEU A 22 15.77 -1.59 -5.21
N ALA A 23 14.63 -0.92 -4.99
CA ALA A 23 14.52 0.53 -5.14
C ALA A 23 15.47 1.28 -4.21
N ILE A 24 15.67 0.81 -2.97
CA ILE A 24 16.58 1.48 -2.03
C ILE A 24 18.06 1.34 -2.42
N LEU A 25 18.43 0.44 -3.34
CA LEU A 25 19.79 0.40 -3.87
C LEU A 25 20.10 1.61 -4.76
N GLU A 26 19.08 2.27 -5.31
CA GLU A 26 19.23 3.47 -6.12
C GLU A 26 19.48 4.70 -5.25
N GLN A 27 20.65 5.32 -5.38
CA GLN A 27 21.01 6.54 -4.64
C GLN A 27 19.99 7.67 -4.82
N ARG A 28 19.39 7.75 -6.02
CA ARG A 28 18.34 8.72 -6.31
C ARG A 28 17.10 8.50 -5.42
N ALA A 29 16.68 7.25 -5.24
CA ALA A 29 15.53 6.92 -4.39
C ALA A 29 15.84 7.17 -2.90
N GLN A 30 17.08 6.92 -2.46
CA GLN A 30 17.51 7.24 -1.09
C GLN A 30 17.44 8.75 -0.78
N ILE A 31 17.82 9.60 -1.75
CA ILE A 31 17.84 11.06 -1.57
C ILE A 31 16.46 11.68 -1.78
N LEU A 32 15.78 11.32 -2.88
CA LEU A 32 14.53 11.94 -3.29
C LEU A 32 13.30 11.28 -2.69
N GLY A 33 13.39 10.04 -2.23
CA GLY A 33 12.23 9.24 -1.85
C GLY A 33 11.41 8.78 -3.06
N GLY A 34 10.13 8.52 -2.83
CA GLY A 34 9.20 8.04 -3.86
C GLY A 34 7.76 8.49 -3.64
N ILE A 35 6.95 8.23 -4.66
CA ILE A 35 5.49 8.41 -4.66
C ILE A 35 4.88 7.03 -4.90
N CYS A 36 3.89 6.66 -4.10
CA CYS A 36 3.14 5.42 -4.29
C CYS A 36 1.91 5.69 -5.15
N ILE A 37 1.68 4.88 -6.18
CA ILE A 37 0.45 4.91 -6.98
C ILE A 37 -0.21 3.54 -6.83
N ILE A 38 -1.46 3.54 -6.36
CA ILE A 38 -2.29 2.35 -6.22
C ILE A 38 -3.43 2.46 -7.21
N ASP A 39 -3.32 1.72 -8.31
CA ASP A 39 -4.38 1.61 -9.31
C ASP A 39 -5.39 0.53 -8.87
N LEU A 40 -6.61 0.95 -8.60
CA LEU A 40 -7.72 0.08 -8.19
C LEU A 40 -8.63 -0.31 -9.36
N ALA A 41 -8.22 -0.09 -10.61
CA ALA A 41 -8.95 -0.57 -11.76
C ALA A 41 -9.17 -2.10 -11.68
N GLY A 42 -10.45 -2.51 -11.67
CA GLY A 42 -10.83 -3.92 -11.54
C GLY A 42 -10.84 -4.47 -10.11
N ILE A 43 -10.74 -3.60 -9.10
CA ILE A 43 -10.94 -4.01 -7.70
C ILE A 43 -12.33 -4.63 -7.51
N SER A 44 -12.41 -5.65 -6.66
CA SER A 44 -13.63 -6.40 -6.39
C SER A 44 -13.76 -6.74 -4.91
N LEU A 45 -14.94 -7.15 -4.48
CA LEU A 45 -15.17 -7.59 -3.10
C LEU A 45 -14.27 -8.77 -2.70
N GLN A 46 -13.90 -9.63 -3.65
CA GLN A 46 -12.97 -10.73 -3.39
C GLN A 46 -11.61 -10.19 -2.94
N HIS A 47 -11.10 -9.13 -3.58
CA HIS A 47 -9.85 -8.47 -3.15
C HIS A 47 -10.01 -7.83 -1.77
N ALA A 48 -11.11 -7.10 -1.54
CA ALA A 48 -11.38 -6.43 -0.28
C ALA A 48 -11.43 -7.40 0.91
N TRP A 49 -11.87 -8.64 0.69
CA TRP A 49 -11.90 -9.70 1.70
C TRP A 49 -10.54 -10.14 2.23
N HIS A 50 -9.46 -9.87 1.50
CA HIS A 50 -8.12 -10.13 1.99
C HIS A 50 -7.52 -8.94 2.75
N VAL A 51 -8.12 -7.75 2.63
CA VAL A 51 -7.68 -6.55 3.36
C VAL A 51 -8.22 -6.61 4.79
N THR A 52 -7.48 -7.28 5.66
CA THR A 52 -7.79 -7.38 7.10
C THR A 52 -7.14 -6.23 7.88
N PRO A 53 -7.56 -5.95 9.13
CA PRO A 53 -6.88 -4.98 10.00
C PRO A 53 -5.38 -5.23 10.15
N THR A 54 -4.96 -6.49 10.20
CA THR A 54 -3.54 -6.87 10.27
C THR A 54 -2.79 -6.45 9.00
N ILE A 55 -3.36 -6.70 7.82
CA ILE A 55 -2.76 -6.28 6.55
C ILE A 55 -2.72 -4.76 6.44
N ALA A 56 -3.81 -4.07 6.79
CA ALA A 56 -3.85 -2.60 6.78
C ALA A 56 -2.74 -2.00 7.66
N LYS A 57 -2.53 -2.57 8.86
CA LYS A 57 -1.42 -2.19 9.75
C LYS A 57 -0.06 -2.41 9.10
N MET A 58 0.18 -3.59 8.52
CA MET A 58 1.45 -3.87 7.84
C MET A 58 1.73 -2.91 6.67
N MET A 59 0.71 -2.58 5.87
CA MET A 59 0.83 -1.61 4.78
C MET A 59 1.15 -0.21 5.29
N VAL A 60 0.47 0.25 6.35
CA VAL A 60 0.74 1.54 6.99
C VAL A 60 2.17 1.59 7.54
N GLU A 61 2.58 0.57 8.29
CA GLU A 61 3.93 0.49 8.85
C GLU A 61 4.98 0.51 7.73
N LEU A 62 4.78 -0.24 6.66
CA LEU A 62 5.68 -0.26 5.52
C LEU A 62 5.82 1.11 4.85
N LEU A 63 4.69 1.77 4.55
CA LEU A 63 4.67 3.01 3.76
C LEU A 63 5.15 4.23 4.55
N VAL A 64 5.05 4.19 5.89
CA VAL A 64 5.22 5.40 6.71
C VAL A 64 6.34 5.29 7.74
N THR A 65 6.54 4.14 8.40
CA THR A 65 7.43 4.07 9.58
C THR A 65 8.62 3.14 9.42
N SER A 66 8.47 2.05 8.66
CA SER A 66 9.36 0.89 8.77
C SER A 66 10.28 0.71 7.57
N PHE A 67 9.97 1.27 6.40
CA PHE A 67 10.85 1.17 5.23
C PHE A 67 11.77 2.41 5.11
N PRO A 68 13.08 2.24 4.82
CA PRO A 68 14.03 3.37 4.77
C PRO A 68 13.98 4.18 3.46
N ILE A 69 12.78 4.40 2.92
CA ILE A 69 12.50 5.33 1.82
C ILE A 69 11.40 6.29 2.27
N ARG A 70 11.57 7.57 1.94
CA ARG A 70 10.55 8.57 2.19
C ARG A 70 9.42 8.46 1.15
N THR A 71 8.22 8.08 1.60
CA THR A 71 6.99 8.20 0.81
C THR A 71 6.45 9.63 0.93
N HIS A 72 6.40 10.36 -0.18
CA HIS A 72 5.89 11.74 -0.22
C HIS A 72 4.39 11.83 -0.36
N ALA A 73 3.81 11.00 -1.21
CA ALA A 73 2.37 10.95 -1.47
C ALA A 73 1.95 9.52 -1.80
N ILE A 74 0.68 9.21 -1.51
CA ILE A 74 0.03 7.96 -1.89
C ILE A 74 -1.19 8.35 -2.74
N HIS A 75 -1.12 8.08 -4.04
CA HIS A 75 -2.22 8.34 -4.96
C HIS A 75 -3.00 7.05 -5.20
N ILE A 76 -4.27 7.07 -4.84
CA ILE A 76 -5.22 6.00 -5.16
C ILE A 76 -6.02 6.48 -6.36
N ILE A 77 -6.03 5.70 -7.43
CA ILE A 77 -6.68 6.05 -8.69
C ILE A 77 -7.62 4.92 -9.13
N ASN A 78 -8.61 5.26 -9.95
CA ASN A 78 -9.63 4.33 -10.45
C ASN A 78 -10.36 3.58 -9.33
N GLU A 79 -10.59 4.27 -8.20
CA GLU A 79 -11.30 3.71 -7.07
C GLU A 79 -12.79 3.53 -7.35
N SER A 80 -13.41 2.64 -6.57
CA SER A 80 -14.85 2.46 -6.52
C SER A 80 -15.31 2.50 -5.06
N TRP A 81 -16.62 2.42 -4.81
CA TRP A 81 -17.17 2.34 -3.45
C TRP A 81 -16.58 1.20 -2.59
N ILE A 82 -15.96 0.18 -3.21
CA ILE A 82 -15.26 -0.90 -2.51
C ILE A 82 -14.04 -0.36 -1.75
N PHE A 83 -13.42 0.72 -2.23
CA PHE A 83 -12.34 1.40 -1.53
C PHE A 83 -12.78 1.89 -0.15
N ASP A 84 -13.99 2.43 0.00
CA ASP A 84 -14.46 2.93 1.30
C ASP A 84 -14.53 1.83 2.37
N ILE A 85 -14.89 0.61 1.95
CA ILE A 85 -14.89 -0.58 2.81
C ILE A 85 -13.47 -0.90 3.27
N MET A 86 -12.53 -0.99 2.32
CA MET A 86 -11.13 -1.27 2.64
C MET A 86 -10.53 -0.16 3.50
N PHE A 87 -10.76 1.10 3.14
CA PHE A 87 -10.23 2.29 3.80
C PHE A 87 -10.70 2.43 5.25
N ALA A 88 -11.87 1.87 5.60
CA ALA A 88 -12.34 1.81 6.98
C ALA A 88 -11.34 1.13 7.93
N PHE A 89 -10.57 0.15 7.44
CA PHE A 89 -9.51 -0.49 8.22
C PHE A 89 -8.25 0.39 8.38
N PHE A 90 -8.01 1.29 7.43
CA PHE A 90 -6.85 2.20 7.46
C PHE A 90 -7.13 3.44 8.32
N ARG A 91 -8.34 4.00 8.28
CA ARG A 91 -8.73 5.22 9.03
C ARG A 91 -8.23 5.29 10.49
N PRO A 92 -8.37 4.25 11.34
CA PRO A 92 -7.90 4.31 12.73
C PRO A 92 -6.37 4.30 12.88
N LEU A 93 -5.63 3.99 11.81
CA LEU A 93 -4.17 3.89 11.80
C LEU A 93 -3.49 5.16 11.27
N LEU A 94 -4.24 6.09 10.67
CA LEU A 94 -3.70 7.32 10.09
C LEU A 94 -3.62 8.43 11.13
N ASP A 95 -2.39 8.86 11.43
CA ASP A 95 -2.13 10.08 12.21
C ASP A 95 -2.38 11.36 11.38
N GLU A 96 -2.28 12.54 12.01
CA GLU A 96 -2.51 13.82 11.33
C GLU A 96 -1.56 14.05 10.14
N ARG A 97 -0.28 13.68 10.29
CA ARG A 97 0.72 13.84 9.22
C ARG A 97 0.45 12.93 8.03
N MET A 98 -0.11 11.75 8.28
CA MET A 98 -0.48 10.79 7.24
C MET A 98 -1.74 11.19 6.49
N ARG A 99 -2.65 11.95 7.13
CA ARG A 99 -3.87 12.47 6.50
C ARG A 99 -3.60 13.68 5.60
N GLU A 100 -2.51 14.39 5.85
CA GLU A 100 -2.06 15.54 5.06
C GLU A 100 -1.26 15.15 3.79
N LYS A 101 -0.86 13.88 3.68
CA LYS A 101 -0.14 13.31 2.52
C LYS A 101 -1.09 12.64 1.54
#